data_AF-A0A7J9ECM6-F1
#
_entry.id   AF-A0A7J9ECM6-F1
#
_cell.length_a   1.000
_cell.length_b   1.000
_cell.length_c   1.000
_cell.angle_alpha   90.00
_cell.angle_beta   90.00
_cell.angle_gamma   90.00
#
_symmetry.space_group_name_H-M   'P 1'
#
loop_
_entity.id
_entity.type
_entity.pdbx_description
1 polymer ?
#
loop_
_entity_poly.entity_id
_entity_poly.type
_entity_poly.pdbx_seq_one_letter_code
_entity_poly.pdbx_strand_id
1 'polypeptide(L)'
;TLPELNILNLSSNALYGRIGTPKLNLVVFPKLRIIDLSHNRFNGTLPWGYFERWISISSLDGKNSPTPKYMLESLVMSINVMQVPRDYDYSMTITNKGMEMECPKIIQTLAAIDFSGNRFDGEIPE
;
A
#
# COMPACT_ATOMS: atom_id res chain seq x y z
N THR A 1 -1.54 15.37 5.60
CA THR A 1 -1.79 13.92 5.61
C THR A 1 -2.36 13.52 4.26
N LEU A 2 -2.28 12.25 3.86
CA LEU A 2 -2.93 11.75 2.65
C LEU A 2 -4.04 10.78 3.08
N PRO A 3 -5.22 11.28 3.48
CA PRO A 3 -6.26 10.46 4.11
C PRO A 3 -6.84 9.39 3.18
N GLU A 4 -6.80 9.64 1.87
CA GLU A 4 -7.32 8.75 0.81
C GLU A 4 -6.24 7.85 0.18
N LEU A 5 -5.00 7.89 0.68
CA LEU A 5 -3.93 7.06 0.15
C LEU A 5 -4.21 5.59 0.45
N ASN A 6 -4.39 4.78 -0.59
CA ASN A 6 -4.59 3.33 -0.48
C ASN A 6 -3.31 2.54 -0.79
N ILE A 7 -2.48 3.03 -1.71
CA ILE A 7 -1.27 2.36 -2.18
C ILE A 7 -0.11 3.36 -2.11
N LEU A 8 0.99 2.98 -1.46
CA LEU A 8 2.26 3.68 -1.51
C LEU A 8 3.28 2.77 -2.21
N ASN A 9 3.60 3.09 -3.46
CA ASN A 9 4.66 2.41 -4.20
C ASN A 9 5.83 3.39 -4.38
N LEU A 10 6.96 3.08 -3.76
CA LEU A 10 8.25 3.77 -3.92
C LEU A 10 9.35 2.79 -4.34
N SER A 11 9.00 1.62 -4.89
CA SER A 11 9.98 0.60 -5.19
C SER A 11 10.93 0.98 -6.31
N SER A 12 12.06 0.28 -6.40
CA SER A 12 13.07 0.46 -7.45
C SER A 12 13.62 1.90 -7.55
N ASN A 13 13.82 2.54 -6.40
CA ASN A 13 14.41 3.88 -6.30
C ASN A 13 15.78 3.81 -5.59
N ALA A 14 16.44 4.96 -5.47
CA ALA A 14 17.71 5.09 -4.73
C ALA A 14 17.52 5.70 -3.33
N LEU A 15 16.33 5.60 -2.75
CA LEU A 15 16.02 6.15 -1.42
C LEU A 15 16.86 5.44 -0.36
N TYR A 16 17.37 6.18 0.62
CA TYR A 16 18.29 5.66 1.62
C TYR A 16 18.06 6.29 2.99
N GLY A 17 18.68 5.69 4.01
CA GLY A 17 18.55 6.11 5.40
C GLY A 17 17.57 5.25 6.18
N ARG A 18 17.36 5.60 7.45
CA ARG A 18 16.50 4.86 8.36
C ARG A 18 15.05 5.31 8.23
N ILE A 19 14.12 4.37 8.21
CA ILE A 19 12.69 4.69 8.32
C ILE A 19 12.41 5.06 9.77
N GLY A 20 12.11 6.34 10.01
CA GLY A 20 11.78 6.84 11.34
C GLY A 20 10.35 6.49 11.75
N THR A 21 10.14 6.30 13.06
CA THR A 21 8.80 6.34 13.65
C THR A 21 8.25 7.77 13.59
N PRO A 22 7.03 8.00 13.06
CA PRO A 22 6.40 9.31 13.14
C PRO A 22 6.36 9.81 14.60
N LYS A 23 6.73 11.08 14.83
CA LYS A 23 6.78 11.69 16.18
C LYS A 23 5.41 11.82 16.87
N LEU A 24 4.32 11.61 16.12
CA LEU A 24 2.96 11.74 16.61
C LEU A 24 2.29 10.37 16.48
N ASN A 25 1.56 9.96 17.53
CA ASN A 25 0.70 8.76 17.59
C ASN A 25 -0.49 8.83 16.62
N LEU A 26 -0.35 9.49 15.48
CA LEU A 26 -1.37 9.68 14.47
C LEU A 26 -1.22 8.60 13.41
N VAL A 27 -2.34 7.97 13.07
CA VAL A 27 -2.45 7.18 11.86
C VAL A 27 -2.38 8.17 10.69
N VAL A 28 -1.21 8.30 10.09
CA VAL A 28 -0.96 9.32 9.05
C VAL A 28 -1.74 9.00 7.76
N PHE A 29 -2.05 7.72 7.54
CA PHE A 29 -2.72 7.19 6.35
C PHE A 29 -3.78 6.13 6.73
N PRO A 30 -5.00 6.53 7.10
CA PRO A 30 -6.03 5.62 7.60
C PRO A 30 -6.57 4.63 6.56
N LYS A 31 -6.41 4.92 5.26
CA LYS A 31 -6.87 4.05 4.17
C LYS A 31 -5.75 3.22 3.54
N LEU A 32 -4.50 3.39 3.96
CA LEU A 32 -3.35 2.72 3.35
C LEU A 32 -3.45 1.21 3.53
N ARG A 33 -3.35 0.45 2.43
CA ARG A 33 -3.41 -1.02 2.42
C ARG A 33 -2.20 -1.67 1.78
N ILE A 34 -1.48 -0.96 0.91
CA ILE A 34 -0.30 -1.53 0.25
C ILE A 34 0.88 -0.58 0.42
N ILE A 35 2.00 -1.12 0.90
CA ILE A 35 3.26 -0.42 1.04
C ILE A 35 4.33 -1.23 0.31
N ASP A 36 4.82 -0.70 -0.80
CA ASP A 36 5.95 -1.26 -1.53
C ASP A 36 7.13 -0.29 -1.47
N LEU A 37 8.13 -0.63 -0.64
CA LEU A 37 9.41 0.08 -0.56
C LEU A 37 10.56 -0.77 -1.11
N SER A 38 10.26 -1.83 -1.85
CA SER A 38 11.24 -2.80 -2.30
C SER A 38 12.32 -2.17 -3.19
N HIS A 39 13.47 -2.81 -3.29
CA HIS A 39 14.56 -2.40 -4.17
C HIS A 39 15.00 -0.94 -3.99
N ASN A 40 15.26 -0.56 -2.73
CA ASN A 40 15.82 0.73 -2.34
C ASN A 40 17.15 0.53 -1.57
N ARG A 41 17.61 1.55 -0.86
CA ARG A 41 18.82 1.53 -0.02
C ARG A 41 18.52 1.90 1.43
N PHE A 42 17.28 1.70 1.89
CA PHE A 42 16.91 1.93 3.29
C PHE A 42 17.68 0.97 4.21
N ASN A 43 17.96 1.42 5.43
CA ASN A 43 18.78 0.68 6.39
C ASN A 43 18.27 0.79 7.84
N GLY A 44 18.91 0.02 8.72
CA GLY A 44 18.56 -0.07 10.14
C GLY A 44 17.31 -0.90 10.40
N THR A 45 16.81 -0.85 11.62
CA THR A 45 15.63 -1.61 12.03
C THR A 45 14.33 -0.97 11.54
N LEU A 46 13.34 -1.81 11.21
CA LEU A 46 12.00 -1.35 10.89
C LEU A 46 11.30 -0.76 12.13
N PRO A 47 10.57 0.37 12.00
CA PRO A 47 9.76 0.93 13.07
C PRO A 47 8.49 0.09 13.32
N TRP A 48 8.62 -1.10 13.89
CA TRP A 48 7.55 -2.10 13.97
C TRP A 48 6.23 -1.60 14.59
N GLY A 49 6.28 -0.85 15.69
CA GLY A 49 5.06 -0.31 16.32
C GLY A 49 4.23 0.59 15.40
N TYR A 50 4.82 1.17 14.35
CA TYR A 50 4.07 1.85 13.30
C TYR A 50 3.33 0.86 12.38
N PHE A 51 3.98 -0.24 12.00
CA PHE A 51 3.42 -1.27 11.13
C PHE A 51 2.33 -2.10 11.81
N GLU A 52 2.47 -2.46 13.09
CA GLU A 52 1.38 -3.14 13.84
C GLU A 52 0.07 -2.36 13.78
N ARG A 53 0.16 -1.05 13.98
CA ARG A 53 -1.02 -0.18 13.94
C ARG A 53 -1.61 -0.11 12.54
N TRP A 54 -0.77 -0.08 11.52
CA TRP A 54 -1.22 -0.16 10.13
C TRP A 54 -1.91 -1.51 9.83
N ILE A 55 -1.36 -2.64 10.28
CA ILE A 55 -1.97 -3.98 10.13
C ILE A 55 -3.34 -4.02 10.83
N SER A 56 -3.44 -3.48 12.04
CA SER A 56 -4.70 -3.41 12.78
C SER A 56 -5.78 -2.67 11.98
N ILE A 57 -5.43 -1.54 11.38
CA ILE A 57 -6.37 -0.72 10.58
C ILE A 57 -6.69 -1.40 9.25
N SER A 58 -5.70 -2.04 8.63
CA SER A 58 -5.89 -2.75 7.38
C SER A 58 -6.89 -3.91 7.53
N SER A 59 -6.98 -4.52 8.72
CA SER A 59 -7.86 -5.64 9.05
C SER A 59 -9.34 -5.29 9.35
N LEU A 60 -9.66 -4.01 9.56
CA LEU A 60 -11.00 -3.56 9.99
C LEU A 60 -12.02 -3.43 8.85
N ASP A 61 -11.59 -3.42 7.59
CA ASP A 61 -12.46 -3.13 6.45
C ASP A 61 -12.81 -4.37 5.61
N GLY A 62 -14.09 -4.46 5.22
CA GLY A 62 -14.53 -5.29 4.09
C GLY A 62 -14.95 -6.74 4.38
N LYS A 63 -15.06 -7.18 5.63
CA LYS A 63 -15.50 -8.55 5.96
C LYS A 63 -16.98 -8.88 5.63
N ASN A 64 -17.81 -7.87 5.34
CA ASN A 64 -19.27 -8.04 5.24
C ASN A 64 -19.87 -7.84 3.83
N SER A 65 -19.05 -7.79 2.78
CA SER A 65 -19.55 -7.67 1.40
C SER A 65 -19.65 -9.05 0.73
N PRO A 66 -20.80 -9.45 0.17
CA PRO A 66 -20.94 -10.73 -0.54
C PRO A 66 -20.16 -10.79 -1.86
N THR A 67 -19.71 -9.64 -2.38
CA THR A 67 -18.87 -9.54 -3.57
C THR A 67 -17.56 -8.81 -3.29
N PRO A 68 -16.43 -9.24 -3.91
CA PRO A 68 -15.17 -8.54 -3.79
C PRO A 68 -15.29 -7.16 -4.44
N LYS A 69 -14.93 -6.13 -3.68
CA LYS A 69 -14.75 -4.77 -4.19
C LYS A 69 -13.29 -4.62 -4.64
N TYR A 70 -13.10 -3.92 -5.75
CA TYR A 70 -11.78 -3.61 -6.29
C TYR A 70 -11.45 -2.14 -6.03
N MET A 71 -10.16 -1.81 -5.95
CA MET A 71 -9.72 -0.43 -5.93
C MET A 71 -9.95 0.17 -7.32
N LEU A 72 -10.72 1.26 -7.36
CA LEU A 72 -11.16 1.91 -8.59
C LEU A 72 -10.83 3.40 -8.53
N GLU A 73 -10.37 3.95 -9.64
CA GLU A 73 -10.36 5.39 -9.89
C GLU A 73 -11.54 5.73 -10.79
N SER A 74 -12.51 6.48 -10.26
CA SER A 74 -13.65 6.94 -11.06
C SER A 74 -13.30 8.26 -11.72
N LEU A 75 -13.13 8.23 -13.04
CA LEU A 75 -12.85 9.39 -13.86
C LEU A 75 -14.12 9.79 -14.63
N VAL A 76 -14.50 11.07 -14.55
CA VAL A 76 -15.56 11.60 -15.40
C VAL A 76 -14.91 12.28 -16.61
N MET A 77 -15.00 11.65 -17.78
CA MET A 77 -14.56 12.27 -19.03
C MET A 77 -15.66 13.14 -19.61
N SER A 78 -15.35 14.39 -19.91
CA SER A 78 -16.26 15.30 -20.61
C SER A 78 -15.90 15.36 -22.09
N ILE A 79 -16.83 14.97 -22.97
CA ILE A 79 -16.73 15.13 -24.42
C ILE A 79 -17.88 16.05 -24.85
N ASN A 80 -17.56 17.30 -25.17
CA ASN A 80 -18.53 18.38 -25.40
C ASN A 80 -19.49 18.54 -24.20
N VAL A 81 -20.80 18.35 -24.42
CA VAL A 81 -21.86 18.43 -23.39
C VAL A 81 -22.13 17.09 -22.68
N MET A 82 -21.47 16.00 -23.08
CA MET A 82 -21.66 14.69 -22.46
C MET A 82 -20.59 14.39 -21.41
N GLN A 83 -21.04 13.93 -20.24
CA GLN A 83 -20.18 13.32 -19.21
C GLN A 83 -20.27 11.80 -19.33
N VAL A 84 -19.12 11.15 -19.50
CA VAL A 84 -19.00 9.69 -19.58
C VAL A 84 -18.18 9.22 -18.38
N PRO A 85 -18.79 8.51 -17.41
CA PRO A 85 -18.04 7.89 -16.34
C PRO A 85 -17.17 6.76 -16.90
N ARG A 86 -15.90 6.73 -16.49
CA ARG A 86 -14.99 5.60 -16.71
C ARG A 86 -14.34 5.24 -15.40
N ASP A 87 -14.47 3.98 -15.02
CA ASP A 87 -13.78 3.43 -13.86
C ASP A 87 -12.52 2.71 -14.35
N TYR A 88 -11.39 3.03 -13.71
CA TYR A 88 -10.11 2.36 -13.94
C TYR A 88 -9.77 1.47 -12.75
N ASP A 89 -9.59 0.18 -13.00
CA ASP A 89 -9.07 -0.75 -12.02
C ASP A 89 -7.58 -0.48 -11.78
N TYR A 90 -7.19 -0.32 -10.51
CA TYR A 90 -5.76 -0.32 -10.19
C TYR A 90 -5.17 -1.72 -10.37
N SER A 91 -3.97 -1.78 -10.96
CA SER A 91 -3.19 -3.00 -11.15
C SER A 91 -1.76 -2.80 -10.62
N MET A 92 -1.13 -3.91 -10.21
CA MET A 92 0.28 -3.93 -9.82
C MET A 92 0.86 -5.35 -9.86
N THR A 93 2.18 -5.47 -9.86
CA THR A 93 2.87 -6.73 -9.59
C THR A 93 3.22 -6.79 -8.10
N ILE A 94 2.99 -7.94 -7.46
CA ILE A 94 3.27 -8.16 -6.04
C ILE A 94 4.17 -9.38 -5.91
N THR A 95 5.20 -9.28 -5.07
CA THR A 95 6.01 -10.44 -4.70
C THR A 95 5.40 -11.13 -3.48
N ASN A 96 4.96 -12.37 -3.63
CA ASN A 96 4.47 -13.20 -2.53
C ASN A 96 5.35 -14.43 -2.40
N LYS A 97 5.99 -14.61 -1.23
CA LYS A 97 6.91 -15.72 -0.96
C LYS A 97 7.99 -15.90 -2.04
N GLY A 98 8.53 -14.79 -2.54
CA GLY A 98 9.55 -14.78 -3.58
C GLY A 98 9.04 -15.02 -5.01
N MET A 99 7.73 -15.12 -5.21
CA MET A 99 7.11 -15.25 -6.53
C MET A 99 6.44 -13.94 -6.92
N GLU A 100 6.83 -13.37 -8.04
CA GLU A 100 6.12 -12.24 -8.65
C GLU A 100 4.76 -12.71 -9.18
N MET A 101 3.72 -11.96 -8.87
CA MET A 101 2.35 -12.20 -9.31
C MET A 101 1.76 -10.92 -9.86
N GLU A 102 1.22 -10.97 -11.06
CA GLU A 102 0.42 -9.87 -11.58
C GLU A 102 -0.96 -9.83 -10.89
N CYS A 103 -1.29 -8.69 -10.30
CA CYS A 103 -2.63 -8.34 -9.83
C CYS A 103 -3.26 -7.36 -10.83
N PRO A 104 -3.99 -7.83 -11.86
CA PRO A 104 -4.64 -6.96 -12.84
C PRO A 104 -5.78 -6.13 -12.25
N LYS A 105 -6.33 -6.54 -11.10
CA LYS A 105 -7.28 -5.78 -10.29
C LYS A 105 -6.96 -5.97 -8.81
N ILE A 106 -6.68 -4.86 -8.12
CA ILE A 106 -6.36 -4.90 -6.70
C ILE A 106 -7.66 -5.01 -5.89
N ILE A 107 -7.80 -6.07 -5.11
CA ILE A 107 -8.93 -6.24 -4.19
C ILE A 107 -8.80 -5.17 -3.10
N GLN A 108 -9.89 -4.46 -2.80
CA GLN A 108 -9.89 -3.33 -1.85
C GLN A 108 -9.43 -3.72 -0.44
N THR A 109 -9.63 -4.97 -0.05
CA THR A 109 -9.22 -5.52 1.26
C THR A 109 -7.81 -6.10 1.28
N LEU A 110 -7.09 -6.11 0.14
CA LEU A 110 -5.74 -6.65 0.07
C LEU A 110 -4.79 -5.78 0.89
N ALA A 111 -4.23 -6.34 1.95
CA ALA A 111 -3.15 -5.73 2.71
C ALA A 111 -1.81 -6.39 2.34
N ALA A 112 -0.83 -5.60 1.89
CA ALA A 112 0.48 -6.12 1.48
C ALA A 112 1.60 -5.15 1.85
N ILE A 113 2.76 -5.72 2.22
CA ILE A 113 3.96 -4.96 2.53
C ILE A 113 5.17 -5.63 1.90
N ASP A 114 5.99 -4.85 1.19
CA ASP A 114 7.24 -5.34 0.58
C ASP A 114 8.40 -4.41 0.94
N PHE A 115 9.37 -4.99 1.63
CA PHE A 115 10.63 -4.35 2.05
C PHE A 115 11.87 -5.04 1.46
N SER A 116 11.67 -5.99 0.56
CA SER A 116 12.74 -6.76 -0.07
C SER A 116 13.71 -5.85 -0.83
N GLY A 117 14.94 -6.32 -1.05
CA GLY A 117 15.93 -5.54 -1.81
C GLY A 117 16.41 -4.25 -1.13
N ASN A 118 16.25 -4.11 0.19
CA ASN A 118 16.82 -3.04 1.01
C ASN A 118 17.99 -3.56 1.88
N ARG A 119 18.53 -2.71 2.76
CA ARG A 119 19.61 -3.01 3.72
C ARG A 119 19.12 -2.98 5.17
N PHE A 120 17.89 -3.42 5.40
CA PHE A 120 17.33 -3.52 6.75
C PHE A 120 18.06 -4.59 7.57
N ASP A 121 18.13 -4.37 8.88
CA ASP A 121 18.72 -5.27 9.85
C ASP A 121 17.78 -5.49 11.05
N GLY A 122 18.15 -6.41 11.94
CA GLY A 122 17.35 -6.82 13.09
C GLY A 122 16.39 -7.96 12.79
N GLU A 123 15.53 -8.25 13.77
CA GLU A 123 14.58 -9.36 13.73
C GLU A 123 13.23 -8.91 13.18
N ILE A 124 12.53 -9.84 12.52
CA ILE A 124 11.10 -9.66 12.24
C ILE A 124 10.36 -9.93 13.56
N PRO A 125 9.60 -8.96 14.09
CA PRO A 125 8.91 -9.16 15.37
C PRO A 125 7.82 -10.24 15.27
N GLU A 126 7.58 -10.92 16.39
CA GLU A 126 6.53 -11.95 16.52
C GLU A 126 5.10 -11.39 16.46
#